data_AF-A0A845GUD1-F1
#
_entry.id   AF-A0A845GUD1-F1
#
_cell.length_a   1.000
_cell.length_b   1.000
_cell.length_c   1.000
_cell.angle_alpha   90.00
_cell.angle_beta   90.00
_cell.angle_gamma   90.00
#
_symmetry.space_group_name_H-M   'P 1'
#
loop_
_entity.id
_entity.type
_entity.pdbx_description
1 polymer ?
#
loop_
_entity_poly.entity_id
_entity_poly.type
_entity_poly.pdbx_seq_one_letter_code
_entity_poly.pdbx_strand_id
1 'polypeptide(L)'
;AKGSSAVRAAPGREGDVWVALYDGGLARSTDSGAMFANLANVGYAAAVGFGKAAPGASYPAVYIWGAVGGVRGLFRSTDSGASWLRINDDNHQYGGPGDAQFVIGDANTYGVVYMSTAGRGIVTGKPIVAN
;
A
#
# COMPACT_ATOMS: atom_id res chain seq x y z
N ALA A 1 -4.59 21.03 0.25
CA ALA A 1 -4.13 19.83 -0.49
C ALA A 1 -4.97 18.64 -0.03
N LYS A 2 -5.50 17.82 -0.96
CA LYS A 2 -6.30 16.62 -0.63
C LYS A 2 -5.37 15.41 -0.68
N GLY A 3 -4.62 15.16 0.40
CA GLY A 3 -3.80 13.95 0.60
C GLY A 3 -4.39 13.12 1.73
N SER A 4 -3.95 11.87 1.91
CA SER A 4 -4.31 11.08 3.08
C SER A 4 -3.90 11.84 4.35
N SER A 5 -4.74 11.81 5.39
CA SER A 5 -4.37 12.32 6.72
C SER A 5 -3.37 11.41 7.43
N ALA A 6 -3.07 10.24 6.86
CA ALA A 6 -2.15 9.26 7.38
C ALA A 6 -0.83 9.24 6.61
N VAL A 7 0.26 9.53 7.32
CA VAL A 7 1.63 9.28 6.89
C VAL A 7 2.09 7.93 7.47
N ARG A 8 2.91 7.18 6.75
CA ARG A 8 3.43 5.88 7.19
C ARG A 8 4.95 5.84 7.18
N ALA A 9 5.54 5.53 8.33
CA ALA A 9 6.97 5.22 8.42
C ALA A 9 7.19 3.72 8.13
N ALA A 10 8.21 3.41 7.33
CA ALA A 10 8.58 2.04 7.02
C ALA A 10 9.22 1.36 8.25
N PRO A 11 8.73 0.19 8.70
CA PRO A 11 9.28 -0.50 9.86
C PRO A 11 10.78 -0.79 9.72
N GLY A 12 11.55 -0.49 10.76
CA GLY A 12 13.00 -0.73 10.80
C GLY A 12 13.83 0.18 9.88
N ARG A 13 13.24 1.25 9.35
CA ARG A 13 13.90 2.17 8.41
C ARG A 13 13.68 3.61 8.83
N GLU A 14 14.63 4.13 9.59
CA GLU A 14 14.62 5.53 10.00
C GLU A 14 14.56 6.46 8.78
N GLY A 15 13.74 7.50 8.87
CA GLY A 15 13.59 8.52 7.83
C GLY A 15 12.85 8.08 6.57
N ASP A 16 12.44 6.81 6.46
CA ASP A 16 11.73 6.28 5.30
C ASP A 16 10.21 6.39 5.49
N VAL A 17 9.61 7.37 4.82
CA VAL A 17 8.25 7.84 5.06
C VAL A 17 7.46 7.89 3.75
N TRP A 18 6.25 7.32 3.76
CA TRP A 18 5.39 7.22 2.60
C TRP A 18 4.07 7.94 2.84
N VAL A 19 3.58 8.61 1.79
CA VAL A 19 2.35 9.42 1.83
C VAL A 19 1.51 9.13 0.58
N ALA A 20 0.27 8.70 0.81
CA ALA A 20 -0.72 8.55 -0.24
C ALA A 20 -1.40 9.91 -0.52
N LEU A 21 -1.40 10.36 -1.77
CA LEU A 21 -1.78 11.74 -2.16
C LEU A 21 -3.04 11.81 -3.01
N TYR A 22 -3.90 10.78 -2.98
CA TYR A 22 -5.03 10.62 -3.90
C TYR A 22 -4.55 10.80 -5.35
N ASP A 23 -5.12 11.74 -6.11
CA ASP A 23 -4.74 12.01 -7.50
C ASP A 23 -3.29 12.54 -7.66
N GLY A 24 -2.63 12.91 -6.55
CA GLY A 24 -1.20 13.21 -6.53
C GLY A 24 -0.29 11.98 -6.54
N GLY A 25 -0.85 10.77 -6.50
CA GLY A 25 -0.12 9.51 -6.53
C GLY A 25 0.40 9.09 -5.16
N LEU A 26 1.59 8.49 -5.14
CA LEU A 26 2.26 8.01 -3.93
C LEU A 26 3.65 8.64 -3.83
N ALA A 27 3.91 9.32 -2.73
CA ALA A 27 5.20 9.97 -2.47
C ALA A 27 5.97 9.28 -1.36
N ARG A 28 7.30 9.34 -1.46
CA ARG A 28 8.23 8.80 -0.46
C ARG A 28 9.35 9.79 -0.17
N SER A 29 9.73 9.85 1.10
CA SER A 29 10.95 10.45 1.61
C SER A 29 11.83 9.36 2.21
N THR A 30 13.15 9.51 2.10
CA THR A 30 14.15 8.67 2.79
C THR A 30 15.07 9.50 3.67
N ASP A 31 14.68 10.74 3.95
CA ASP A 31 15.44 11.76 4.67
C ASP A 31 14.57 12.44 5.74
N SER A 32 13.69 11.66 6.38
CA SER A 32 12.84 12.11 7.50
C SER A 32 11.87 13.22 7.12
N GLY A 33 11.41 13.23 5.88
CA GLY A 33 10.44 14.19 5.35
C GLY A 33 11.03 15.50 4.85
N ALA A 34 12.36 15.61 4.72
CA ALA A 34 12.99 16.80 4.16
C ALA A 34 12.69 16.96 2.67
N MET A 35 12.72 15.86 1.90
CA MET A 35 12.33 15.83 0.49
C MET A 35 11.42 14.64 0.18
N PHE A 36 10.45 14.86 -0.70
CA PHE A 36 9.55 13.82 -1.21
C PHE A 36 9.70 13.66 -2.72
N ALA A 37 9.76 12.42 -3.17
CA ALA A 37 9.69 12.04 -4.58
C ALA A 37 8.46 11.16 -4.83
N ASN A 38 7.78 11.40 -5.95
CA ASN A 38 6.68 10.56 -6.39
C ASN A 38 7.20 9.23 -6.94
N LEU A 39 6.51 8.14 -6.62
CA LEU A 39 6.79 6.84 -7.20
C LEU A 39 6.21 6.75 -8.61
N ALA A 40 7.02 6.23 -9.53
CA ALA A 40 6.64 6.05 -10.91
C ALA A 40 5.41 5.13 -11.04
N ASN A 41 4.59 5.39 -12.06
CA ASN A 41 3.43 4.59 -12.45
C ASN A 41 2.28 4.50 -11.43
N VAL A 42 2.37 5.16 -10.26
CA VAL A 42 1.26 5.27 -9.30
C VAL A 42 0.53 6.60 -9.48
N GLY A 43 -0.50 6.60 -10.33
CA GLY A 43 -1.28 7.81 -10.65
C GLY A 43 -2.33 8.17 -9.60
N TYR A 44 -2.67 7.24 -8.71
CA TYR A 44 -3.58 7.48 -7.59
C TYR A 44 -3.20 6.61 -6.39
N ALA A 45 -3.22 7.14 -5.17
CA ALA A 45 -3.13 6.34 -3.95
C ALA A 45 -4.01 6.91 -2.84
N ALA A 46 -4.96 6.12 -2.34
CA ALA A 46 -5.81 6.52 -1.21
C ALA A 46 -5.21 6.12 0.13
N ALA A 47 -4.47 5.01 0.16
CA ALA A 47 -3.88 4.45 1.36
C ALA A 47 -2.58 3.71 1.02
N VAL A 48 -1.64 3.75 1.95
CA VAL A 48 -0.41 2.96 1.95
C VAL A 48 -0.23 2.30 3.32
N GLY A 49 0.37 1.12 3.34
CA GLY A 49 0.77 0.42 4.55
C GLY A 49 1.84 -0.62 4.28
N PHE A 50 2.44 -1.12 5.36
CA PHE A 50 3.53 -2.09 5.30
C PHE A 50 3.11 -3.41 5.94
N GLY A 51 3.75 -4.49 5.51
CA GLY A 51 3.69 -5.80 6.17
C GLY A 51 5.04 -6.48 6.14
N LYS A 52 5.07 -7.75 6.56
CA LYS A 52 6.28 -8.58 6.55
C LYS A 52 6.92 -8.60 5.16
N ALA A 53 8.24 -8.50 5.12
CA ALA A 53 9.01 -8.63 3.88
C ALA A 53 8.75 -9.97 3.18
N ALA A 54 8.86 -9.99 1.85
CA ALA A 54 8.90 -11.24 1.10
C ALA A 54 10.12 -12.09 1.50
N PRO A 55 10.07 -13.43 1.38
CA PRO A 55 11.26 -14.25 1.57
C PRO A 55 12.44 -13.75 0.73
N GLY A 56 13.58 -13.49 1.39
CA GLY A 56 14.79 -12.95 0.74
C GLY A 56 14.79 -11.45 0.48
N ALA A 57 13.68 -10.74 0.68
CA ALA A 57 13.63 -9.28 0.55
C ALA A 57 14.09 -8.59 1.84
N SER A 58 14.82 -7.48 1.71
CA SER A 58 15.28 -6.66 2.83
C SER A 58 14.34 -5.50 3.16
N TYR A 59 13.32 -5.24 2.32
CA TYR A 59 12.34 -4.17 2.50
C TYR A 59 10.98 -4.75 2.94
N PRO A 60 10.24 -4.11 3.87
CA PRO A 60 8.87 -4.51 4.20
C PRO A 60 7.98 -4.55 2.95
N ALA A 61 7.07 -5.53 2.84
CA ALA A 61 6.13 -5.51 1.72
C ALA A 61 5.27 -4.25 1.80
N VAL A 62 5.12 -3.53 0.69
CA VAL A 62 4.31 -2.31 0.61
C VAL A 62 2.96 -2.67 0.00
N TYR A 63 1.90 -2.20 0.62
CA TYR A 63 0.53 -2.37 0.13
C TYR A 63 -0.11 -1.01 -0.08
N ILE A 64 -0.82 -0.87 -1.21
CA ILE A 64 -1.60 0.34 -1.51
C ILE A 64 -2.99 -0.02 -2.00
N TRP A 65 -3.97 0.80 -1.65
CA TRP A 65 -5.15 0.96 -2.49
C TRP A 65 -4.92 2.17 -3.39
N GLY A 66 -4.79 1.93 -4.69
CA GLY A 66 -4.31 2.92 -5.64
C GLY A 66 -4.69 2.61 -7.08
N ALA A 67 -4.15 3.39 -8.00
CA ALA A 67 -4.15 3.09 -9.43
C ALA A 67 -2.71 3.01 -9.93
N VAL A 68 -2.32 1.83 -10.41
CA VAL A 68 -1.00 1.58 -11.00
C VAL A 68 -1.20 1.25 -12.49
N GLY A 69 -0.51 1.97 -13.38
CA GLY A 69 -0.69 1.79 -14.82
C GLY A 69 -2.15 2.01 -15.28
N GLY A 70 -2.88 2.90 -14.61
CA GLY A 70 -4.30 3.20 -14.91
C GLY A 70 -5.33 2.23 -14.32
N VAL A 71 -4.90 1.11 -13.71
CA VAL A 71 -5.83 0.13 -13.12
C VAL A 71 -5.97 0.39 -11.62
N ARG A 72 -7.21 0.59 -11.16
CA ARG A 72 -7.52 0.81 -9.74
C ARG A 72 -7.69 -0.51 -8.98
N GLY A 73 -7.12 -0.61 -7.79
CA GLY A 73 -7.23 -1.81 -6.95
C GLY A 73 -6.28 -1.82 -5.76
N LEU A 74 -6.16 -3.01 -5.17
CA LEU A 74 -5.21 -3.31 -4.10
C LEU A 74 -3.94 -3.88 -4.72
N PHE A 75 -2.80 -3.26 -4.44
CA PHE A 75 -1.50 -3.66 -4.99
C PHE A 75 -0.50 -3.97 -3.88
N ARG A 76 0.43 -4.87 -4.18
CA ARG A 76 1.60 -5.18 -3.35
C ARG A 76 2.89 -4.93 -4.13
N SER A 77 3.86 -4.30 -3.50
CA SER A 77 5.25 -4.25 -3.94
C SER A 77 6.15 -5.00 -2.94
N THR A 78 7.16 -5.69 -3.47
CA THR A 78 8.20 -6.39 -2.69
C THR A 78 9.60 -5.87 -2.97
N ASP A 79 9.70 -4.80 -3.76
CA ASP A 79 10.94 -4.18 -4.25
C ASP A 79 10.96 -2.67 -3.97
N SER A 80 10.38 -2.27 -2.84
CA SER A 80 10.34 -0.87 -2.36
C SER A 80 9.61 0.09 -3.31
N GLY A 81 8.59 -0.39 -4.02
CA GLY A 81 7.73 0.39 -4.90
C GLY A 81 8.20 0.52 -6.34
N ALA A 82 9.25 -0.22 -6.74
CA ALA A 82 9.73 -0.22 -8.13
C ALA A 82 8.76 -0.95 -9.07
N SER A 83 8.12 -2.02 -8.59
CA SER A 83 7.05 -2.74 -9.31
C SER A 83 5.89 -3.10 -8.39
N TRP A 84 4.73 -3.36 -8.99
CA TRP A 84 3.48 -3.60 -8.28
C TRP A 84 2.72 -4.79 -8.88
N LEU A 85 2.29 -5.69 -8.01
CA LEU A 85 1.36 -6.77 -8.33
C LEU A 85 -0.04 -6.39 -7.85
N ARG A 86 -1.05 -6.44 -8.72
CA ARG A 86 -2.45 -6.34 -8.30
C ARG A 86 -2.82 -7.62 -7.55
N ILE A 87 -3.29 -7.49 -6.30
CA ILE A 87 -3.61 -8.61 -5.41
C ILE A 87 -5.11 -8.76 -5.13
N ASN A 88 -5.93 -7.86 -5.66
CA ASN A 88 -7.37 -8.07 -5.79
C ASN A 88 -7.75 -8.29 -7.26
N ASP A 89 -9.02 -8.58 -7.50
CA ASP A 89 -9.62 -8.67 -8.83
C ASP A 89 -10.86 -7.76 -8.94
N ASP A 90 -11.51 -7.78 -10.11
CA ASP A 90 -12.65 -6.90 -10.40
C ASP A 90 -13.90 -7.25 -9.57
N ASN A 91 -14.00 -8.49 -9.08
CA ASN A 91 -15.09 -8.94 -8.22
C ASN A 91 -14.83 -8.63 -6.73
N HIS A 92 -13.58 -8.36 -6.36
CA HIS A 92 -13.15 -8.11 -4.98
C HIS A 92 -12.60 -6.68 -4.79
N GLN A 93 -13.44 -5.68 -5.07
CA GLN A 93 -13.08 -4.25 -4.92
C GLN A 93 -13.62 -3.62 -3.63
N TYR A 94 -14.70 -4.16 -3.07
CA TYR A 94 -15.30 -3.76 -1.78
C TYR A 94 -15.70 -2.27 -1.63
N GLY A 95 -15.71 -1.48 -2.72
CA GLY A 95 -15.89 -0.04 -2.67
C GLY A 95 -14.65 0.75 -2.23
N GLY A 96 -13.49 0.09 -2.10
CA GLY A 96 -12.25 0.68 -1.63
C GLY A 96 -12.20 0.90 -0.10
N PRO A 97 -11.24 1.71 0.39
CA PRO A 97 -10.93 1.86 1.81
C PRO A 97 -12.03 2.49 2.68
N GLY A 98 -13.06 3.09 2.07
CA GLY A 98 -14.14 3.78 2.80
C GLY A 98 -13.62 4.89 3.72
N ASP A 99 -14.32 5.11 4.83
CA ASP A 99 -14.12 6.27 5.72
C ASP A 99 -12.84 6.17 6.57
N ALA A 100 -12.42 4.96 6.93
CA ALA A 100 -11.21 4.75 7.73
C ALA A 100 -9.91 4.79 6.92
N GLN A 101 -10.00 4.72 5.58
CA GLN A 101 -8.91 5.03 4.65
C GLN A 101 -7.58 4.31 4.92
N PHE A 102 -7.60 3.05 5.36
CA PHE A 102 -6.38 2.28 5.62
C PHE A 102 -6.25 1.02 4.78
N VAL A 103 -4.98 0.71 4.48
CA VAL A 103 -4.47 -0.59 4.06
C VAL A 103 -3.28 -0.86 4.95
N ILE A 104 -3.16 -2.07 5.50
CA ILE A 104 -2.01 -2.46 6.31
C ILE A 104 -1.70 -3.95 6.14
N GLY A 105 -0.43 -4.28 5.99
CA GLY A 105 0.03 -5.66 5.90
C GLY A 105 0.27 -6.25 7.29
N ASP A 106 0.18 -7.57 7.39
CA ASP A 106 0.54 -8.27 8.62
C ASP A 106 2.06 -8.29 8.80
N ALA A 107 2.56 -7.89 9.97
CA ALA A 107 3.99 -7.84 10.27
C ALA A 107 4.60 -9.24 10.51
N ASN A 108 3.78 -10.26 10.77
CA ASN A 108 4.20 -11.61 11.14
C ASN A 108 4.04 -12.60 9.98
N THR A 109 3.06 -12.39 9.10
CA THR A 109 2.74 -13.29 7.99
C THR A 109 2.85 -12.58 6.64
N TYR A 110 3.82 -12.99 5.82
CA TYR A 110 4.01 -12.42 4.49
C TYR A 110 2.77 -12.61 3.61
N GLY A 111 2.41 -11.54 2.91
CA GLY A 111 1.30 -11.53 1.96
C GLY A 111 -0.08 -11.26 2.55
N VAL A 112 -0.25 -11.34 3.88
CA VAL A 112 -1.51 -11.00 4.52
C VAL A 112 -1.68 -9.48 4.56
N VAL A 113 -2.86 -9.01 4.18
CA VAL A 113 -3.22 -7.59 4.14
C VAL A 113 -4.64 -7.39 4.67
N TYR A 114 -4.85 -6.27 5.34
CA TYR A 114 -6.13 -5.80 5.86
C TYR A 114 -6.46 -4.45 5.24
N MET A 115 -7.71 -4.24 4.84
CA MET A 115 -8.19 -2.96 4.31
C MET A 115 -9.52 -2.60 4.96
N SER A 116 -9.69 -1.34 5.35
CA SER A 116 -10.99 -0.83 5.77
C SER A 116 -11.99 -0.82 4.61
N THR A 117 -13.27 -0.73 4.91
CA THR A 117 -14.32 -0.50 3.92
C THR A 117 -15.39 0.39 4.53
N ALA A 118 -16.26 0.99 3.69
CA ALA A 118 -17.35 1.85 4.19
C ALA A 118 -18.49 1.07 4.88
N GLY A 119 -18.61 -0.24 4.64
CA GLY A 119 -19.75 -1.02 5.14
C GLY A 119 -19.64 -2.54 5.04
N ARG A 120 -18.45 -3.08 4.74
CA ARG A 120 -18.18 -4.52 4.63
C ARG A 120 -17.20 -5.03 5.70
N GLY A 121 -17.04 -4.27 6.79
CA GLY A 121 -16.06 -4.55 7.84
C GLY A 121 -14.62 -4.33 7.40
N ILE A 122 -13.70 -5.06 8.01
CA ILE A 122 -12.29 -5.10 7.61
C ILE A 122 -12.10 -6.32 6.70
N VAL A 123 -11.77 -6.08 5.44
CA VAL A 123 -11.51 -7.18 4.50
C VAL A 123 -10.06 -7.63 4.62
N THR A 124 -9.84 -8.93 4.44
CA THR A 124 -8.52 -9.54 4.48
C THR A 124 -8.21 -10.22 3.15
N GLY A 125 -6.94 -10.17 2.74
CA GLY A 125 -6.40 -10.92 1.62
C GLY A 125 -5.15 -11.67 2.03
N LYS A 126 -4.94 -12.86 1.46
CA LYS A 126 -3.72 -13.65 1.63
C LYS A 126 -3.37 -14.36 0.32
N PRO A 127 -2.09 -14.68 0.04
CA PRO A 127 -1.73 -15.45 -1.12
C PRO A 127 -2.41 -16.83 -1.10
N ILE A 128 -2.84 -17.29 -2.26
CA ILE A 128 -3.28 -18.68 -2.43
C ILE A 128 -2.00 -19.53 -2.33
N VAL A 129 -1.99 -20.50 -1.42
CA VAL A 129 -0.92 -21.50 -1.38
C VAL A 129 -1.19 -22.42 -2.57
N ALA A 130 -0.25 -22.54 -3.50
CA ALA A 130 -0.33 -23.59 -4.52
C ALA A 130 -0.21 -24.94 -3.79
N ASN A 131 -1.20 -25.81 -4.00
CA ASN A 131 -1.11 -27.21 -3.59
C ASN A 131 -0.08 -27.95 -4.45
#